data_AF-A0A453HCJ4-F1
#
_entry.id   AF-A0A453HCJ4-F1
#
_cell.length_a   1.000
_cell.length_b   1.000
_cell.length_c   1.000
_cell.angle_alpha   90.00
_cell.angle_beta   90.00
_cell.angle_gamma   90.00
#
_symmetry.space_group_name_H-M   'P 1'
#
loop_
_entity.id
_entity.type
_entity.pdbx_description
1 polymer ?
#
loop_
_entity_poly.entity_id
_entity_poly.type
_entity_poly.pdbx_seq_one_letter_code
_entity_poly.pdbx_strand_id
1 'polypeptide(L)'
;MEKSKIKVSQGCIDLLQEFRHLIDGNTELLVKLKDLIIDWVQEGFQDFFQKLDGHFHLLSGRSTGFSQESSTVDFVQIDKVPTVLVLMLAQLCVFIEQTTIPKVTEDLADSFSGGGARSSEYGPPFVPGEICRLYRSSGEKFLQHYINIKTQKISKLLNKRFSTPVWLKHKEPREVNMFVDLLLLEFNGVVSEVKQILPGLIRRHRHSDSTGSTTSSRSNPMREDMLNRSNTNRSRSQFLENHLAKLFEQKMEIFTKLEYTQESVISTVLKLCLKSLQEFVRLQTFNRSGFQQIQLDMEFLKSSLKEFIDDEAAISFLLKEVNNAAHERCLDPIPLEAPILDKLINAKLAKIKEQSANM
;
A
#
# COMPACT_ATOMS: atom_id res chain seq x y z
N MET A 1 46.81 -49.60 -46.97
CA MET A 1 45.99 -48.87 -45.98
C MET A 1 46.49 -47.43 -45.76
N GLU A 2 47.80 -47.21 -45.58
CA GLU A 2 48.43 -45.87 -45.43
C GLU A 2 47.96 -44.80 -46.42
N LYS A 3 48.00 -45.08 -47.73
CA LYS A 3 47.66 -44.11 -48.78
C LYS A 3 46.20 -43.62 -48.75
N SER A 4 45.28 -44.45 -48.22
CA SER A 4 43.86 -44.09 -48.10
C SER A 4 43.62 -43.17 -46.90
N LYS A 5 44.33 -43.38 -45.78
CA LYS A 5 44.28 -42.48 -44.61
C LYS A 5 44.84 -41.09 -44.95
N ILE A 6 45.94 -41.04 -45.71
CA ILE A 6 46.57 -39.78 -46.16
C ILE A 6 45.64 -38.99 -47.09
N LYS A 7 44.92 -39.66 -48.00
CA LYS A 7 43.92 -39.00 -48.86
C LYS A 7 42.74 -38.44 -48.08
N VAL A 8 42.25 -39.17 -47.07
CA VAL A 8 41.16 -38.71 -46.20
C VAL A 8 41.61 -37.53 -45.34
N SER A 9 42.82 -37.58 -44.77
CA SER A 9 43.33 -36.45 -43.99
C SER A 9 43.55 -35.20 -44.85
N GLN A 10 44.03 -35.36 -46.09
CA GLN A 10 44.19 -34.25 -47.02
C GLN A 10 42.83 -33.64 -47.38
N GLY A 11 41.82 -34.46 -47.70
CA GLY A 11 40.47 -33.97 -47.97
C GLY A 11 39.84 -33.24 -46.79
N CYS A 12 40.09 -33.68 -45.54
CA CYS A 12 39.66 -32.96 -44.35
C CYS A 12 40.39 -31.61 -44.18
N ILE A 13 41.69 -31.54 -44.49
CA ILE A 13 42.46 -30.29 -44.45
C ILE A 13 41.94 -29.30 -45.51
N ASP A 14 41.66 -29.78 -46.71
CA ASP A 14 41.14 -28.95 -47.80
C ASP A 14 39.75 -28.39 -47.45
N LEU A 15 38.86 -29.21 -46.86
CA LEU A 15 37.55 -28.77 -46.38
C LEU A 15 37.64 -27.73 -45.24
N LEU A 16 38.60 -27.91 -44.32
CA LEU A 16 38.87 -26.94 -43.26
C LEU A 16 39.42 -25.62 -43.81
N GLN A 17 40.22 -25.67 -44.88
CA GLN A 17 40.70 -24.48 -45.57
C GLN A 17 39.59 -23.76 -46.32
N GLU A 18 38.65 -24.48 -46.94
CA GLU A 18 37.46 -23.87 -47.55
C GLU A 18 36.55 -23.21 -46.50
N PHE A 19 36.31 -23.87 -45.36
CA PHE A 19 35.57 -23.27 -44.24
C PHE A 19 36.26 -22.02 -43.71
N ARG A 20 37.59 -22.06 -43.59
CA ARG A 20 38.39 -20.91 -43.19
C ARG A 20 38.31 -19.79 -44.21
N HIS A 21 38.37 -20.09 -45.50
CA HIS A 21 38.22 -19.11 -46.57
C HIS A 21 36.81 -18.48 -46.60
N LEU A 22 35.78 -19.28 -46.30
CA LEU A 22 34.41 -18.81 -46.21
C LEU A 22 34.20 -17.88 -45.00
N ILE A 23 34.83 -18.20 -43.86
CA ILE A 23 34.82 -17.40 -42.64
C ILE A 23 35.62 -16.11 -42.82
N ASP A 24 36.83 -16.20 -43.36
CA ASP A 24 37.74 -15.06 -43.57
C ASP A 24 37.22 -14.13 -44.68
N GLY A 25 36.59 -14.68 -45.72
CA GLY A 25 36.03 -13.93 -46.86
C GLY A 25 34.65 -13.31 -46.61
N ASN A 26 33.95 -13.72 -45.54
CA ASN A 26 32.60 -13.22 -45.20
C ASN A 26 32.50 -12.71 -43.76
N THR A 27 33.52 -12.00 -43.29
CA THR A 27 33.48 -11.28 -42.00
C THR A 27 32.25 -10.38 -41.87
N GLU A 28 31.75 -9.81 -42.96
CA GLU A 28 30.49 -9.04 -43.00
C GLU A 28 29.25 -9.91 -42.68
N LEU A 29 29.20 -11.18 -43.12
CA LEU A 29 28.11 -12.10 -42.75
C LEU A 29 28.17 -12.47 -41.26
N LEU A 30 29.37 -12.62 -40.70
CA LEU A 30 29.53 -12.89 -39.27
C LEU A 30 29.11 -11.71 -38.41
N VAL A 31 29.39 -10.47 -38.84
CA VAL A 31 28.89 -9.26 -38.18
C VAL A 31 27.36 -9.19 -38.28
N LYS A 32 26.78 -9.40 -39.47
CA LYS A 32 25.31 -9.45 -39.64
C LYS A 32 24.66 -10.54 -38.79
N LEU A 33 25.27 -11.72 -38.68
CA LEU A 33 24.77 -12.81 -37.84
C LEU A 33 24.85 -12.44 -36.36
N LYS A 34 25.95 -11.82 -35.91
CA LYS A 34 26.09 -11.30 -34.55
C LYS A 34 24.97 -10.30 -34.25
N ASP A 35 24.74 -9.35 -35.14
CA ASP A 35 23.72 -8.32 -34.95
C ASP A 35 22.29 -8.91 -34.91
N LEU A 36 21.99 -9.89 -35.76
CA LEU A 36 20.72 -10.64 -35.72
C LEU A 36 20.53 -11.40 -34.41
N ILE A 37 21.58 -11.99 -33.85
CA ILE A 37 21.53 -12.68 -32.55
C ILE A 37 21.25 -11.67 -31.43
N ILE A 38 21.93 -10.51 -31.45
CA ILE A 38 21.71 -9.44 -30.48
C ILE A 38 20.25 -8.99 -30.50
N ASP A 39 19.71 -8.76 -31.70
CA ASP A 39 18.33 -8.33 -31.92
C ASP A 39 17.31 -9.35 -31.43
N TRP A 40 17.54 -10.64 -31.68
CA TRP A 40 16.68 -11.72 -31.22
C TRP A 40 16.67 -11.85 -29.68
N VAL A 41 17.85 -11.76 -29.05
CA VAL A 41 17.97 -11.83 -27.59
C VAL A 41 17.26 -10.63 -26.94
N GLN A 42 17.48 -9.42 -27.45
CA GLN A 42 16.83 -8.21 -26.94
C GLN A 42 15.30 -8.28 -27.06
N GLU A 43 14.79 -8.71 -28.22
CA GLU A 43 13.35 -8.90 -28.43
C GLU A 43 12.77 -9.95 -27.47
N GLY A 44 13.50 -11.06 -27.25
CA GLY A 44 13.09 -12.11 -26.31
C GLY A 44 12.93 -11.60 -24.88
N PHE A 45 13.85 -10.76 -24.39
CA PHE A 45 13.71 -10.14 -23.06
C PHE A 45 12.52 -9.18 -22.98
N GLN A 46 12.34 -8.35 -24.00
CA GLN A 46 11.22 -7.40 -24.05
C GLN A 46 9.88 -8.14 -23.98
N ASP A 47 9.68 -9.15 -24.83
CA ASP A 47 8.47 -9.96 -24.90
C ASP A 47 8.25 -10.77 -23.61
N PHE A 48 9.31 -11.36 -23.05
CA PHE A 48 9.23 -12.09 -21.78
C PHE A 48 8.68 -11.22 -20.66
N PHE A 49 9.24 -10.02 -20.46
CA PHE A 49 8.80 -9.14 -19.37
C PHE A 49 7.39 -8.59 -19.58
N GLN A 50 6.99 -8.33 -20.82
CA GLN A 50 5.61 -7.93 -21.14
C GLN A 50 4.61 -9.06 -20.87
N LYS A 51 4.93 -10.28 -21.30
CA LYS A 51 4.11 -11.47 -21.02
C LYS A 51 4.04 -11.76 -19.54
N LEU A 52 5.14 -11.65 -18.81
CA LEU A 52 5.18 -11.86 -17.36
C LEU A 52 4.27 -10.88 -16.61
N ASP A 53 4.28 -9.60 -16.99
CA ASP A 53 3.34 -8.61 -16.43
C ASP A 53 1.88 -9.00 -16.71
N GLY A 54 1.58 -9.44 -17.94
CA GLY A 54 0.27 -9.98 -18.31
C GLY A 54 -0.19 -11.14 -17.40
N HIS A 55 0.72 -12.06 -17.07
CA HIS A 55 0.43 -13.15 -16.13
C HIS A 55 0.19 -12.64 -14.70
N PHE A 56 0.87 -11.58 -14.26
CA PHE A 56 0.62 -10.99 -12.94
C PHE A 56 -0.80 -10.41 -12.86
N HIS A 57 -1.27 -9.74 -13.91
CA HIS A 57 -2.65 -9.25 -13.96
C HIS A 57 -3.66 -10.40 -13.88
N LEU A 58 -3.44 -11.49 -14.62
CA LEU A 58 -4.28 -12.69 -14.56
C LEU A 58 -4.32 -13.28 -13.14
N LEU A 59 -3.16 -13.46 -12.50
CA LEU A 59 -3.05 -13.99 -11.13
C LEU A 59 -3.69 -13.09 -10.08
N SER A 60 -3.68 -11.76 -10.29
CA SER A 60 -4.31 -10.81 -9.39
C SER A 60 -5.84 -10.84 -9.43
N GLY A 61 -6.45 -11.59 -10.35
CA GLY A 61 -7.90 -11.63 -10.55
C GLY A 61 -8.45 -10.46 -11.37
N ARG A 62 -7.59 -9.55 -11.85
CA ARG A 62 -7.92 -8.55 -12.87
C ARG A 62 -7.71 -9.13 -14.25
N SER A 63 -8.75 -9.77 -14.80
CA SER A 63 -8.80 -10.01 -16.24
C SER A 63 -8.95 -8.67 -16.96
N THR A 64 -7.86 -8.10 -17.44
CA THR A 64 -7.93 -7.18 -18.59
C THR A 64 -7.86 -8.05 -19.84
N GLY A 65 -8.97 -8.10 -20.58
CA GLY A 65 -9.16 -8.97 -21.72
C GLY A 65 -8.00 -8.91 -22.72
N PHE A 66 -7.33 -10.05 -22.90
CA PHE A 66 -6.68 -10.39 -24.15
C PHE A 66 -7.74 -11.08 -24.99
N SER A 67 -8.30 -10.36 -25.96
CA SER A 67 -9.14 -10.96 -26.99
C SER A 67 -8.25 -11.81 -27.90
N GLN A 68 -8.30 -13.13 -27.76
CA GLN A 68 -8.29 -14.03 -28.89
C GLN A 68 -8.98 -15.34 -28.53
N GLU A 69 -9.87 -15.75 -29.42
CA GLU A 69 -10.90 -16.77 -29.25
C GLU A 69 -10.36 -18.17 -28.94
N SER A 70 -10.98 -18.87 -27.97
CA SER A 70 -11.61 -20.17 -28.22
C SER A 70 -12.20 -20.80 -26.94
N SER A 71 -13.44 -21.27 -27.10
CA SER A 71 -14.11 -22.36 -26.35
C SER A 71 -14.28 -22.26 -24.83
N THR A 72 -15.50 -21.88 -24.46
CA THR A 72 -16.46 -22.63 -23.61
C THR A 72 -15.96 -23.39 -22.37
N VAL A 73 -16.59 -23.01 -21.25
CA VAL A 73 -16.77 -23.72 -19.97
C VAL A 73 -15.64 -23.55 -18.94
N ASP A 74 -15.66 -22.44 -18.21
CA ASP A 74 -16.01 -22.45 -16.78
C ASP A 74 -15.86 -21.04 -16.19
N PHE A 75 -16.97 -20.45 -15.75
CA PHE A 75 -16.95 -19.33 -14.80
C PHE A 75 -16.45 -19.87 -13.45
N VAL A 76 -15.14 -20.04 -13.32
CA VAL A 76 -14.50 -20.36 -12.05
C VAL A 76 -14.59 -19.13 -11.15
N GLN A 77 -15.28 -19.30 -10.02
CA GLN A 77 -15.44 -18.36 -8.91
C GLN A 77 -14.28 -17.37 -8.75
N ILE A 78 -14.57 -16.08 -8.93
CA ILE A 78 -13.72 -14.91 -8.62
C ILE A 78 -13.55 -14.72 -7.09
N ASP A 79 -13.63 -15.80 -6.31
CA ASP A 79 -13.76 -15.75 -4.83
C ASP A 79 -12.54 -16.30 -4.08
N LYS A 80 -11.41 -16.54 -4.76
CA LYS A 80 -10.22 -17.17 -4.13
C LYS A 80 -8.86 -16.68 -4.62
N VAL A 81 -8.69 -15.40 -4.96
CA VAL A 81 -7.32 -14.87 -5.05
C VAL A 81 -6.85 -14.56 -3.63
N PRO A 82 -5.80 -15.25 -3.10
CA PRO A 82 -5.28 -14.92 -1.78
C PRO A 82 -4.81 -13.46 -1.78
N THR A 83 -5.31 -12.63 -0.88
CA THR A 83 -4.93 -11.19 -0.83
C THR A 83 -3.42 -11.00 -0.66
N VAL A 84 -2.79 -11.94 0.05
CA VAL A 84 -1.34 -12.05 0.22
C VAL A 84 -0.62 -12.17 -1.13
N LEU A 85 -1.16 -12.91 -2.10
CA LEU A 85 -0.59 -13.03 -3.44
C LEU A 85 -0.57 -11.69 -4.16
N VAL A 86 -1.67 -10.92 -4.11
CA VAL A 86 -1.74 -9.59 -4.75
C VAL A 86 -0.66 -8.66 -4.19
N LEU A 87 -0.44 -8.69 -2.88
CA LEU A 87 0.61 -7.89 -2.24
C LEU A 87 2.02 -8.38 -2.62
N MET A 88 2.23 -9.70 -2.73
CA MET A 88 3.50 -10.27 -3.21
C MET A 88 3.78 -9.86 -4.65
N LEU A 89 2.78 -9.86 -5.54
CA LEU A 89 2.93 -9.42 -6.92
C LEU A 89 3.34 -7.94 -6.98
N ALA A 90 2.74 -7.09 -6.14
CA ALA A 90 3.15 -5.69 -6.02
C ALA A 90 4.63 -5.55 -5.61
N GLN A 91 5.08 -6.35 -4.63
CA GLN A 91 6.48 -6.34 -4.19
C GLN A 91 7.44 -6.91 -5.25
N LEU A 92 7.01 -7.94 -5.99
CA LEU A 92 7.78 -8.53 -7.07
C LEU A 92 7.96 -7.55 -8.22
N CYS A 93 6.95 -6.72 -8.53
CA CYS A 93 7.09 -5.64 -9.49
C CYS A 93 8.19 -4.65 -9.10
N VAL A 94 8.24 -4.25 -7.82
CA VAL A 94 9.30 -3.37 -7.30
C VAL A 94 10.67 -4.05 -7.41
N PHE A 95 10.77 -5.34 -7.07
CA PHE A 95 12.02 -6.09 -7.22
C PHE A 95 12.48 -6.18 -8.68
N ILE A 96 11.57 -6.45 -9.61
CA ILE A 96 11.87 -6.51 -11.04
C ILE A 96 12.40 -5.16 -11.51
N GLU A 97 11.68 -4.07 -11.20
CA GLU A 97 12.06 -2.71 -11.56
C GLU A 97 13.44 -2.32 -11.01
N GLN A 98 13.69 -2.55 -9.71
CA GLN A 98 14.86 -2.02 -9.02
C GLN A 98 16.09 -2.92 -9.09
N THR A 99 15.91 -4.23 -9.31
CA THR A 99 16.99 -5.22 -9.24
C THR A 99 17.13 -6.03 -10.51
N THR A 100 16.04 -6.63 -11.02
CA THR A 100 16.12 -7.55 -12.16
C THR A 100 16.47 -6.81 -13.45
N ILE A 101 15.77 -5.72 -13.76
CA ILE A 101 16.00 -4.97 -15.01
C ILE A 101 17.42 -4.38 -15.06
N PRO A 102 17.96 -3.74 -14.00
CA PRO A 102 19.35 -3.29 -13.99
C PRO A 102 20.35 -4.42 -14.24
N LYS A 103 20.20 -5.56 -13.57
CA LYS A 103 21.09 -6.73 -13.76
C LYS A 103 21.05 -7.29 -15.17
N VAL A 104 19.84 -7.49 -15.72
CA VAL A 104 19.66 -7.95 -17.11
C VAL A 104 20.28 -6.95 -18.09
N THR A 105 20.16 -5.65 -17.83
CA THR A 105 20.74 -4.61 -18.68
C THR A 105 22.28 -4.65 -18.65
N GLU A 106 22.88 -4.85 -17.48
CA GLU A 106 24.33 -5.00 -17.28
C GLU A 106 24.85 -6.28 -17.98
N ASP A 107 24.22 -7.43 -17.71
CA ASP A 107 24.59 -8.71 -18.31
C ASP A 107 24.49 -8.70 -19.85
N LEU A 108 23.47 -8.00 -20.39
CA LEU A 108 23.30 -7.80 -21.84
C LEU A 108 24.40 -6.90 -22.40
N ALA A 109 24.77 -5.82 -21.71
CA ALA A 109 25.83 -4.92 -22.16
C ALA A 109 27.21 -5.62 -22.19
N ASP A 110 27.48 -6.48 -21.21
CA ASP A 110 28.72 -7.24 -21.11
C ASP A 110 28.80 -8.36 -22.16
N SER A 111 27.70 -9.09 -22.36
CA SER A 111 27.65 -10.25 -23.28
C SER A 111 27.52 -9.84 -24.75
N PHE A 112 26.86 -8.71 -25.01
CA PHE A 112 26.50 -8.25 -26.35
C PHE A 112 26.98 -6.80 -26.56
N SER A 113 28.30 -6.64 -26.65
CA SER A 113 28.92 -5.35 -26.95
C SER A 113 28.72 -4.96 -28.43
N GLY A 114 28.11 -3.79 -28.64
CA GLY A 114 27.75 -3.25 -29.95
C GLY A 114 26.23 -3.21 -30.14
N GLY A 115 25.68 -2.06 -30.55
CA GLY A 115 24.26 -1.94 -30.86
C GLY A 115 23.89 -2.79 -32.09
N GLY A 116 22.72 -3.45 -32.04
CA GLY A 116 22.24 -4.28 -33.14
C GLY A 116 22.01 -3.49 -34.43
N ALA A 117 21.96 -4.21 -35.56
CA ALA A 117 21.85 -3.64 -36.91
C ALA A 117 20.39 -3.38 -37.32
N ARG A 118 19.57 -2.79 -36.44
CA ARG A 118 18.13 -2.64 -36.72
C ARG A 118 17.81 -1.54 -37.73
N SER A 119 17.22 -1.98 -38.84
CA SER A 119 16.28 -1.23 -39.67
C SER A 119 14.85 -1.67 -39.32
N SER A 120 13.86 -0.82 -39.56
CA SER A 120 12.47 -0.80 -39.03
C SER A 120 11.58 -2.07 -39.11
N GLU A 121 12.08 -3.25 -39.53
CA GLU A 121 11.25 -4.44 -39.84
C GLU A 121 11.12 -5.49 -38.72
N TYR A 122 11.94 -5.46 -37.68
CA TYR A 122 11.89 -6.42 -36.56
C TYR A 122 11.39 -5.75 -35.25
N GLY A 123 10.86 -6.54 -34.31
CA GLY A 123 10.18 -6.06 -33.10
C GLY A 123 11.00 -5.10 -32.23
N PRO A 124 10.41 -4.45 -31.22
CA PRO A 124 11.12 -3.44 -30.44
C PRO A 124 12.37 -4.03 -29.75
N PRO A 125 13.49 -3.30 -29.68
CA PRO A 125 14.63 -3.71 -28.87
C PRO A 125 14.22 -3.79 -27.38
N PHE A 126 15.07 -4.43 -26.57
CA PHE A 126 14.88 -4.38 -25.12
C PHE A 126 15.04 -2.92 -24.68
N VAL A 127 13.96 -2.34 -24.13
CA VAL A 127 13.97 -0.97 -23.62
C VAL A 127 13.79 -1.01 -22.10
N PRO A 128 14.88 -1.03 -21.32
CA PRO A 128 14.82 -1.11 -19.86
C PRO A 128 13.89 -0.07 -19.24
N GLY A 129 13.92 1.16 -19.76
CA GLY A 129 13.08 2.26 -19.27
C GLY A 129 11.58 2.03 -19.46
N GLU A 130 11.16 1.36 -20.53
CA GLU A 130 9.75 1.02 -20.76
C GLU A 130 9.30 -0.09 -19.82
N ILE A 131 10.11 -1.14 -19.67
CA ILE A 131 9.81 -2.24 -18.77
C ILE A 131 9.78 -1.76 -17.31
N CYS A 132 10.72 -0.92 -16.87
CA CYS A 132 10.67 -0.30 -15.55
C CYS A 132 9.38 0.50 -15.32
N ARG A 133 8.93 1.28 -16.29
CA ARG A 133 7.66 2.02 -16.20
C ARG A 133 6.44 1.10 -16.13
N LEU A 134 6.46 0.00 -16.90
CA LEU A 134 5.41 -1.02 -16.89
C LEU A 134 5.27 -1.63 -15.50
N TYR A 135 6.36 -2.17 -14.95
CA TYR A 135 6.34 -2.81 -13.63
C TYR A 135 6.04 -1.82 -12.50
N ARG A 136 6.53 -0.58 -12.59
CA ARG A 136 6.13 0.48 -11.64
C ARG A 136 4.62 0.71 -11.63
N SER A 137 4.03 0.87 -12.82
CA SER A 137 2.58 1.09 -12.97
C SER A 137 1.76 -0.13 -12.51
N SER A 138 2.18 -1.34 -12.86
CA SER A 138 1.50 -2.57 -12.44
C SER A 138 1.61 -2.81 -10.94
N GLY A 139 2.79 -2.58 -10.35
CA GLY A 139 2.98 -2.63 -8.90
C GLY A 139 2.03 -1.70 -8.16
N GLU A 140 1.87 -0.46 -8.63
CA GLU A 140 0.99 0.52 -8.00
C GLU A 140 -0.47 0.04 -8.08
N LYS A 141 -0.87 -0.50 -9.24
CA LYS A 141 -2.20 -1.09 -9.43
C LYS A 141 -2.46 -2.27 -8.50
N PHE A 142 -1.48 -3.16 -8.31
CA PHE A 142 -1.62 -4.32 -7.41
C PHE A 142 -1.68 -3.88 -5.94
N LEU A 143 -0.86 -2.93 -5.53
CA LEU A 143 -0.88 -2.41 -4.17
C LEU A 143 -2.23 -1.74 -3.84
N GLN A 144 -2.73 -0.91 -4.77
CA GLN A 144 -4.07 -0.33 -4.66
C GLN A 144 -5.16 -1.40 -4.66
N HIS A 145 -5.01 -2.46 -5.46
CA HIS A 145 -5.98 -3.56 -5.47
C HIS A 145 -6.03 -4.29 -4.12
N TYR A 146 -4.87 -4.57 -3.51
CA TYR A 146 -4.78 -5.13 -2.16
C TYR A 146 -5.52 -4.26 -1.13
N ILE A 147 -5.21 -2.96 -1.10
CA ILE A 147 -5.86 -2.01 -0.18
C ILE A 147 -7.37 -2.04 -0.38
N ASN A 148 -7.84 -1.98 -1.63
CA ASN A 148 -9.27 -2.03 -1.93
C ASN A 148 -9.93 -3.33 -1.44
N ILE A 149 -9.33 -4.50 -1.68
CA ILE A 149 -9.89 -5.77 -1.19
C ILE A 149 -10.00 -5.76 0.35
N LYS A 150 -8.95 -5.31 1.05
CA LYS A 150 -8.94 -5.25 2.52
C LYS A 150 -9.96 -4.26 3.07
N THR A 151 -10.00 -3.04 2.54
CA THR A 151 -10.98 -2.03 2.92
C THR A 151 -12.40 -2.52 2.64
N GLN A 152 -12.67 -3.17 1.51
CA GLN A 152 -14.00 -3.72 1.21
C GLN A 152 -14.41 -4.84 2.17
N LYS A 153 -13.48 -5.73 2.56
CA LYS A 153 -13.75 -6.76 3.57
C LYS A 153 -14.16 -6.13 4.91
N ILE A 154 -13.42 -5.13 5.35
CA ILE A 154 -13.71 -4.41 6.59
C ILE A 154 -15.02 -3.63 6.48
N SER A 155 -15.28 -2.96 5.35
CA SER A 155 -16.55 -2.24 5.11
C SER A 155 -17.76 -3.16 5.16
N LYS A 156 -17.66 -4.43 4.75
CA LYS A 156 -18.74 -5.42 4.94
C LYS A 156 -19.00 -5.71 6.43
N LEU A 157 -17.95 -5.77 7.25
CA LEU A 157 -18.08 -5.90 8.71
C LEU A 157 -18.72 -4.65 9.32
N LEU A 158 -18.29 -3.45 8.89
CA LEU A 158 -18.91 -2.18 9.30
C LEU A 158 -20.41 -2.16 8.95
N ASN A 159 -20.77 -2.50 7.72
CA ASN A 159 -22.15 -2.50 7.26
C ASN A 159 -23.05 -3.40 8.13
N LYS A 160 -22.56 -4.59 8.50
CA LYS A 160 -23.28 -5.50 9.41
C LYS A 160 -23.54 -4.87 10.77
N ARG A 161 -22.57 -4.13 11.33
CA ARG A 161 -22.73 -3.44 12.63
C ARG A 161 -23.83 -2.38 12.58
N PHE A 162 -23.94 -1.64 11.50
CA PHE A 162 -24.92 -0.55 11.40
C PHE A 162 -26.29 -0.98 10.84
N SER A 163 -26.37 -2.10 10.12
CA SER A 163 -27.65 -2.63 9.60
C SER A 163 -28.45 -3.43 10.62
N THR A 164 -27.79 -4.02 11.63
CA THR A 164 -28.44 -4.97 12.55
C THR A 164 -29.23 -4.31 13.69
N PRO A 165 -28.70 -3.30 14.42
CA PRO A 165 -29.37 -2.75 15.59
C PRO A 165 -30.30 -1.57 15.24
N VAL A 166 -31.42 -1.48 15.96
CA VAL A 166 -32.26 -0.27 15.95
C VAL A 166 -31.63 0.78 16.88
N TRP A 167 -30.80 1.65 16.31
CA TRP A 167 -30.07 2.70 17.07
C TRP A 167 -30.98 3.66 17.85
N LEU A 168 -32.24 3.83 17.44
CA LEU A 168 -33.26 4.62 18.16
C LEU A 168 -33.71 3.99 19.50
N LYS A 169 -33.57 2.67 19.65
CA LYS A 169 -33.98 1.91 20.84
C LYS A 169 -32.77 1.32 21.57
N HIS A 170 -31.57 1.86 21.31
CA HIS A 170 -30.36 1.36 21.94
C HIS A 170 -30.40 1.58 23.46
N LYS A 171 -29.90 0.59 24.21
CA LYS A 171 -29.81 0.65 25.67
C LYS A 171 -28.51 1.35 26.09
N GLU A 172 -28.46 1.79 27.34
CA GLU A 172 -27.26 2.41 27.92
C GLU A 172 -26.02 1.52 27.77
N PRO A 173 -24.87 2.06 27.35
CA PRO A 173 -23.65 1.30 27.17
C PRO A 173 -23.12 0.78 28.51
N ARG A 174 -22.86 -0.53 28.58
CA ARG A 174 -22.31 -1.20 29.77
C ARG A 174 -20.91 -1.75 29.57
N GLU A 175 -20.49 -1.85 28.31
CA GLU A 175 -19.20 -2.36 27.89
C GLU A 175 -18.92 -1.88 26.46
N VAL A 176 -17.66 -1.91 26.06
CA VAL A 176 -17.28 -1.68 24.66
C VAL A 176 -17.82 -2.84 23.83
N ASN A 177 -18.44 -2.52 22.70
CA ASN A 177 -19.10 -3.51 21.88
C ASN A 177 -18.11 -4.55 21.32
N MET A 178 -18.53 -5.82 21.25
CA MET A 178 -17.73 -6.92 20.66
C MET A 178 -17.33 -6.65 19.20
N PHE A 179 -18.09 -5.82 18.48
CA PHE A 179 -17.71 -5.36 17.15
C PHE A 179 -16.32 -4.72 17.11
N VAL A 180 -15.91 -4.01 18.15
CA VAL A 180 -14.58 -3.38 18.20
C VAL A 180 -13.49 -4.45 18.21
N ASP A 181 -13.71 -5.57 18.90
CA ASP A 181 -12.77 -6.69 18.92
C ASP A 181 -12.68 -7.37 17.54
N LEU A 182 -13.83 -7.54 16.87
CA LEU A 182 -13.87 -8.06 15.49
C LEU A 182 -13.16 -7.13 14.50
N LEU A 183 -13.31 -5.81 14.67
CA LEU A 183 -12.63 -4.82 13.84
C LEU A 183 -11.12 -4.84 14.07
N LEU A 184 -10.69 -4.90 15.33
CA LEU A 184 -9.27 -5.03 15.68
C LEU A 184 -8.67 -6.35 15.18
N LEU A 185 -9.42 -7.45 15.17
CA LEU A 185 -8.98 -8.71 14.58
C LEU A 185 -8.71 -8.57 13.08
N GLU A 186 -9.59 -7.91 12.33
CA GLU A 186 -9.39 -7.65 10.90
C GLU A 186 -8.18 -6.73 10.65
N PHE A 187 -8.00 -5.68 11.46
CA PHE A 187 -6.81 -4.82 11.37
C PHE A 187 -5.52 -5.58 11.68
N ASN A 188 -5.51 -6.43 12.71
CA ASN A 188 -4.36 -7.30 13.01
C ASN A 188 -4.05 -8.25 11.86
N GLY A 189 -5.07 -8.78 11.18
CA GLY A 189 -4.88 -9.59 9.98
C GLY A 189 -4.15 -8.82 8.87
N VAL A 190 -4.56 -7.58 8.59
CA VAL A 190 -3.86 -6.71 7.63
C VAL A 190 -2.42 -6.44 8.04
N VAL A 191 -2.20 -6.09 9.31
CA VAL A 191 -0.86 -5.82 9.85
C VAL A 191 0.06 -7.03 9.72
N SER A 192 -0.45 -8.23 10.04
CA SER A 192 0.31 -9.48 9.91
C SER A 192 0.72 -9.76 8.47
N GLU A 193 -0.22 -9.67 7.52
CA GLU A 193 0.06 -9.88 6.10
C GLU A 193 1.06 -8.87 5.54
N VAL A 194 0.88 -7.58 5.86
CA VAL A 194 1.76 -6.52 5.39
C VAL A 194 3.17 -6.67 5.96
N LYS A 195 3.29 -7.02 7.26
CA LYS A 195 4.59 -7.22 7.91
C LYS A 195 5.38 -8.41 7.35
N GLN A 196 4.70 -9.42 6.82
CA GLN A 196 5.34 -10.58 6.22
C GLN A 196 5.96 -10.29 4.85
N ILE A 197 5.40 -9.33 4.09
CA ILE A 197 5.76 -9.11 2.68
C ILE A 197 6.55 -7.83 2.48
N LEU A 198 6.12 -6.72 3.08
CA LEU A 198 6.72 -5.41 2.82
C LEU A 198 7.90 -5.13 3.75
N PRO A 199 8.90 -4.36 3.28
CA PRO A 199 10.01 -3.95 4.11
C PRO A 199 9.50 -3.11 5.30
N GLY A 200 9.84 -3.55 6.51
CA GLY A 200 9.58 -2.79 7.72
C GLY A 200 10.71 -1.81 7.98
N LEU A 201 10.36 -0.62 8.46
CA LEU A 201 11.32 0.21 9.17
C LEU A 201 11.70 -0.54 10.45
N ILE A 202 12.96 -0.93 10.59
CA ILE A 202 13.50 -1.38 11.87
C ILE A 202 13.28 -0.21 12.82
N ARG A 203 12.33 -0.35 13.77
CA ARG A 203 12.07 0.62 14.84
C ARG A 203 13.39 0.90 15.55
N ARG A 204 14.07 1.99 15.19
CA ARG A 204 15.09 2.55 16.07
C ARG A 204 14.35 2.98 17.32
N HIS A 205 14.68 2.32 18.43
CA HIS A 205 14.21 2.64 19.76
C HIS A 205 14.02 4.16 19.91
N ARG A 206 12.80 4.57 20.27
CA ARG A 206 12.55 5.89 20.87
C ARG A 206 13.62 6.10 21.92
N HIS A 207 14.60 6.95 21.64
CA HIS A 207 15.53 7.35 22.67
C HIS A 207 14.71 8.12 23.70
N SER A 208 14.67 7.55 24.89
CA SER A 208 14.22 8.17 26.13
C SER A 208 14.70 9.63 26.17
N ASP A 209 13.76 10.58 26.17
CA ASP A 209 14.03 11.98 26.44
C ASP A 209 14.48 12.10 27.91
N SER A 210 15.80 12.02 28.11
CA SER A 210 16.46 12.38 29.35
C SER A 210 16.88 13.84 29.29
N THR A 211 16.10 14.65 30.00
CA THR A 211 16.50 15.87 30.73
C THR A 211 18.00 16.17 30.77
N GLY A 212 18.40 17.31 30.21
CA GLY A 212 19.73 17.86 30.39
C GLY A 212 19.95 19.22 29.72
N SER A 213 20.01 20.26 30.56
CA SER A 213 20.64 21.59 30.33
C SER A 213 19.80 22.63 29.58
N THR A 214 19.18 23.64 30.22
CA THR A 214 19.73 24.84 30.93
C THR A 214 20.73 25.67 30.14
N THR A 215 20.46 26.98 30.10
CA THR A 215 21.19 28.13 29.50
C THR A 215 20.62 28.52 28.12
N SER A 216 20.24 29.77 27.83
CA SER A 216 20.52 31.06 28.46
C SER A 216 19.42 32.08 28.15
N SER A 217 19.19 32.93 29.14
CA SER A 217 18.34 34.11 29.10
C SER A 217 18.89 35.17 28.15
N ARG A 218 18.03 35.72 27.26
CA ARG A 218 18.19 37.07 26.72
C ARG A 218 16.82 37.75 26.64
N SER A 219 16.55 38.52 27.68
CA SER A 219 15.54 39.57 27.75
C SER A 219 15.87 40.74 26.82
N ASN A 220 14.85 41.29 26.16
CA ASN A 220 14.81 42.70 25.76
C ASN A 220 13.38 43.23 26.03
N PRO A 221 13.22 44.27 26.87
CA PRO A 221 11.93 44.90 27.09
C PRO A 221 11.72 46.05 26.08
N MET A 222 10.62 46.03 25.35
CA MET A 222 10.07 47.23 24.74
C MET A 222 8.66 47.49 25.28
N ARG A 223 8.63 48.50 26.15
CA ARG A 223 7.62 49.56 26.31
C ARG A 223 6.19 49.28 25.82
N GLU A 224 5.31 49.19 26.81
CA GLU A 224 4.02 49.90 26.93
C GLU A 224 3.54 50.67 25.69
N ASP A 225 2.34 50.33 25.21
CA ASP A 225 1.31 51.36 25.19
C ASP A 225 -0.12 50.80 25.31
N MET A 226 -0.91 51.60 26.00
CA MET A 226 -2.24 51.39 26.53
C MET A 226 -3.31 51.44 25.43
N LEU A 227 -3.99 50.33 25.12
CA LEU A 227 -5.29 50.37 24.43
C LEU A 227 -6.24 49.26 24.92
N ASN A 228 -7.01 49.61 25.95
CA ASN A 228 -8.33 49.05 26.22
C ASN A 228 -9.22 49.27 24.98
N ARG A 229 -9.44 48.24 24.17
CA ARG A 229 -10.58 48.22 23.24
C ARG A 229 -10.98 46.80 22.83
N SER A 230 -12.24 46.46 23.15
CA SER A 230 -13.10 45.46 22.50
C SER A 230 -12.77 43.96 22.66
N ASN A 231 -13.29 43.36 23.74
CA ASN A 231 -13.39 41.91 24.00
C ASN A 231 -14.36 41.15 23.05
N THR A 232 -14.94 41.79 22.04
CA THR A 232 -15.91 41.15 21.12
C THR A 232 -15.29 40.67 19.80
N ASN A 233 -14.13 41.22 19.39
CA ASN A 233 -13.46 40.81 18.15
C ASN A 233 -12.47 39.64 18.32
N ARG A 234 -11.93 39.42 19.53
CA ARG A 234 -11.07 38.25 19.81
C ARG A 234 -11.85 36.94 19.75
N SER A 235 -13.08 36.91 20.23
CA SER A 235 -13.92 35.68 20.16
C SER A 235 -14.34 35.36 18.73
N ARG A 236 -14.57 36.37 17.88
CA ARG A 236 -14.85 36.19 16.45
C ARG A 236 -13.60 35.79 15.66
N SER A 237 -12.44 36.36 15.98
CA SER A 237 -11.17 35.95 15.36
C SER A 237 -10.78 34.55 15.79
N GLN A 238 -10.94 34.17 17.07
CA GLN A 238 -10.73 32.81 17.56
C GLN A 238 -11.73 31.81 16.97
N PHE A 239 -12.99 32.22 16.76
CA PHE A 239 -13.98 31.36 16.11
C PHE A 239 -13.64 31.11 14.64
N LEU A 240 -13.21 32.15 13.91
CA LEU A 240 -12.75 32.04 12.53
C LEU A 240 -11.41 31.33 12.44
N GLU A 241 -10.49 31.52 13.38
CA GLU A 241 -9.20 30.84 13.48
C GLU A 241 -9.39 29.37 13.85
N ASN A 242 -10.34 29.04 14.71
CA ASN A 242 -10.75 27.66 14.96
C ASN A 242 -11.48 27.05 13.77
N HIS A 243 -12.26 27.82 12.99
CA HIS A 243 -12.87 27.33 11.76
C HIS A 243 -11.85 27.19 10.63
N LEU A 244 -10.85 28.06 10.55
CA LEU A 244 -9.74 27.99 9.60
C LEU A 244 -8.79 26.86 9.99
N ALA A 245 -8.45 26.71 11.27
CA ALA A 245 -7.72 25.57 11.79
C ALA A 245 -8.50 24.28 11.56
N LYS A 246 -9.83 24.28 11.76
CA LYS A 246 -10.69 23.17 11.35
C LYS A 246 -10.70 22.93 9.84
N LEU A 247 -10.68 23.96 8.99
CA LEU A 247 -10.62 23.86 7.52
C LEU A 247 -9.26 23.34 7.05
N PHE A 248 -8.17 23.67 7.75
CA PHE A 248 -6.82 23.17 7.50
C PHE A 248 -6.60 21.77 8.10
N GLU A 249 -7.22 21.43 9.24
CA GLU A 249 -7.36 20.04 9.75
C GLU A 249 -8.27 19.19 8.87
N GLN A 250 -9.30 19.80 8.24
CA GLN A 250 -10.23 19.13 7.32
C GLN A 250 -9.52 18.56 6.10
N LYS A 251 -8.37 19.14 5.75
CA LYS A 251 -7.53 18.68 4.63
C LYS A 251 -6.58 17.57 5.10
N MET A 252 -7.12 16.56 5.76
CA MET A 252 -6.38 15.31 5.94
C MET A 252 -6.19 14.70 4.54
N GLU A 253 -4.96 14.74 4.02
CA GLU A 253 -4.59 14.07 2.76
C GLU A 253 -4.67 12.56 2.98
N ILE A 254 -5.86 11.99 2.79
CA ILE A 254 -6.07 10.54 2.66
C ILE A 254 -5.25 10.01 1.46
N PHE A 255 -4.93 10.91 0.52
CA PHE A 255 -4.25 10.63 -0.74
C PHE A 255 -2.82 11.16 -0.76
N THR A 256 -2.05 10.94 0.31
CA THR A 256 -0.59 11.00 0.17
C THR A 256 -0.16 9.92 -0.83
N LYS A 257 0.94 10.17 -1.55
CA LYS A 257 1.49 9.19 -2.49
C LYS A 257 1.70 7.87 -1.76
N LEU A 258 1.07 6.80 -2.24
CA LEU A 258 1.17 5.49 -1.61
C LEU A 258 2.60 4.96 -1.78
N GLU A 259 3.21 4.54 -0.68
CA GLU A 259 4.57 4.01 -0.65
C GLU A 259 4.53 2.50 -0.36
N TYR A 260 5.55 1.78 -0.83
CA TYR A 260 5.72 0.34 -0.60
C TYR A 260 6.35 0.08 0.78
N THR A 261 5.79 0.68 1.82
CA THR A 261 6.24 0.53 3.20
C THR A 261 5.12 -0.04 4.05
N GLN A 262 5.48 -0.75 5.13
CA GLN A 262 4.48 -1.30 6.05
C GLN A 262 3.57 -0.20 6.62
N GLU A 263 4.18 0.91 7.05
CA GLU A 263 3.47 2.06 7.65
C GLU A 263 2.49 2.72 6.67
N SER A 264 2.92 2.98 5.42
CA SER A 264 2.07 3.65 4.42
C SER A 264 0.84 2.80 4.09
N VAL A 265 1.00 1.49 3.90
CA VAL A 265 -0.09 0.59 3.54
C VAL A 265 -1.05 0.38 4.71
N ILE A 266 -0.53 0.09 5.92
CA ILE A 266 -1.37 -0.10 7.12
C ILE A 266 -2.15 1.20 7.40
N SER A 267 -1.47 2.35 7.37
CA SER A 267 -2.09 3.66 7.60
C SER A 267 -3.19 3.94 6.59
N THR A 268 -2.95 3.68 5.30
CA THR A 268 -3.96 3.89 4.25
C THR A 268 -5.19 3.02 4.44
N VAL A 269 -5.02 1.72 4.72
CA VAL A 269 -6.16 0.81 4.97
C VAL A 269 -6.99 1.30 6.17
N LEU A 270 -6.33 1.61 7.29
CA LEU A 270 -7.02 2.07 8.50
C LEU A 270 -7.74 3.41 8.27
N LYS A 271 -7.09 4.39 7.63
CA LYS A 271 -7.69 5.70 7.30
C LYS A 271 -8.95 5.53 6.43
N LEU A 272 -8.91 4.69 5.40
CA LEU A 272 -10.07 4.40 4.55
C LEU A 272 -11.20 3.69 5.31
N CYS A 273 -10.86 2.77 6.22
CA CYS A 273 -11.85 2.07 7.05
C CYS A 273 -12.54 3.01 8.03
N LEU A 274 -11.80 3.91 8.68
CA LEU A 274 -12.36 4.91 9.60
C LEU A 274 -13.24 5.93 8.87
N LYS A 275 -12.87 6.33 7.64
CA LYS A 275 -13.74 7.15 6.79
C LYS A 275 -15.02 6.43 6.39
N SER A 276 -14.93 5.14 6.08
CA SER A 276 -16.12 4.31 5.81
C SER A 276 -17.01 4.20 7.04
N LEU A 277 -16.41 4.02 8.23
CA LEU A 277 -17.12 4.00 9.52
C LEU A 277 -17.86 5.32 9.78
N GLN A 278 -17.21 6.46 9.55
CA GLN A 278 -17.86 7.78 9.64
C GLN A 278 -19.10 7.85 8.75
N GLU A 279 -19.00 7.39 7.50
CA GLU A 279 -20.11 7.43 6.56
C GLU A 279 -21.26 6.50 7.00
N PHE A 280 -20.96 5.29 7.48
CA PHE A 280 -22.01 4.41 8.02
C PHE A 280 -22.73 5.03 9.21
N VAL A 281 -22.03 5.73 10.10
CA VAL A 281 -22.62 6.48 11.21
C VAL A 281 -23.52 7.60 10.70
N ARG A 282 -23.09 8.35 9.67
CA ARG A 282 -23.85 9.46 9.09
C ARG A 282 -25.21 9.04 8.53
N LEU A 283 -25.32 7.79 8.09
CA LEU A 283 -26.56 7.21 7.56
C LEU A 283 -27.57 6.78 8.64
N GLN A 284 -27.18 6.78 9.92
CA GLN A 284 -28.06 6.35 11.01
C GLN A 284 -28.79 7.51 11.68
N THR A 285 -29.70 7.18 12.60
CA THR A 285 -30.27 8.11 13.57
C THR A 285 -30.16 7.49 14.95
N PHE A 286 -29.60 8.21 15.90
CA PHE A 286 -29.28 7.71 17.23
C PHE A 286 -30.20 8.31 18.30
N ASN A 287 -30.50 7.51 19.32
CA ASN A 287 -30.89 8.04 20.63
C ASN A 287 -29.64 8.36 21.47
N ARG A 288 -29.82 8.95 22.65
CA ARG A 288 -28.73 9.29 23.57
C ARG A 288 -27.79 8.10 23.83
N SER A 289 -28.34 6.94 24.19
CA SER A 289 -27.53 5.76 24.54
C SER A 289 -26.79 5.16 23.34
N GLY A 290 -27.35 5.21 22.13
CA GLY A 290 -26.71 4.79 20.90
C GLY A 290 -25.50 5.67 20.56
N PHE A 291 -25.65 6.99 20.73
CA PHE A 291 -24.54 7.94 20.62
C PHE A 291 -23.44 7.65 21.65
N GLN A 292 -23.81 7.44 22.91
CA GLN A 292 -22.87 7.11 23.98
C GLN A 292 -22.12 5.79 23.73
N GLN A 293 -22.76 4.78 23.12
CA GLN A 293 -22.07 3.55 22.71
C GLN A 293 -21.02 3.81 21.63
N ILE A 294 -21.33 4.62 20.62
CA ILE A 294 -20.34 5.01 19.59
C ILE A 294 -19.17 5.73 20.25
N GLN A 295 -19.43 6.68 21.16
CA GLN A 295 -18.38 7.39 21.90
C GLN A 295 -17.47 6.42 22.67
N LEU A 296 -18.05 5.46 23.41
CA LEU A 296 -17.30 4.43 24.14
C LEU A 296 -16.46 3.56 23.20
N ASP A 297 -17.06 3.09 22.11
CA ASP A 297 -16.38 2.24 21.13
C ASP A 297 -15.20 2.98 20.47
N MET A 298 -15.36 4.27 20.11
CA MET A 298 -14.32 5.06 19.46
C MET A 298 -13.18 5.42 20.41
N GLU A 299 -13.46 5.73 21.67
CA GLU A 299 -12.40 6.06 22.64
C GLU A 299 -11.57 4.82 23.00
N PHE A 300 -12.19 3.64 23.10
CA PHE A 300 -11.44 2.39 23.23
C PHE A 300 -10.58 2.14 21.98
N LEU A 301 -11.17 2.25 20.79
CA LEU A 301 -10.47 2.03 19.53
C LEU A 301 -9.28 2.97 19.35
N LYS A 302 -9.39 4.23 19.77
CA LYS A 302 -8.29 5.21 19.75
C LYS A 302 -7.04 4.70 20.43
N SER A 303 -7.18 4.08 21.61
CA SER A 303 -6.04 3.55 22.36
C SER A 303 -5.45 2.32 21.69
N SER A 304 -6.31 1.41 21.20
CA SER A 304 -5.87 0.19 20.51
C SER A 304 -5.18 0.46 19.17
N LEU A 305 -5.59 1.51 18.43
CA LEU A 305 -5.02 1.79 17.12
C LEU A 305 -3.61 2.41 17.16
N LYS A 306 -3.18 2.96 18.30
CA LYS A 306 -1.84 3.54 18.47
C LYS A 306 -0.71 2.53 18.27
N GLU A 307 -1.01 1.24 18.43
CA GLU A 307 -0.02 0.18 18.28
C GLU A 307 0.33 -0.08 16.80
N PHE A 308 -0.54 0.34 15.88
CA PHE A 308 -0.44 0.05 14.44
C PHE A 308 0.16 1.18 13.60
N ILE A 309 0.03 2.44 14.03
CA ILE A 309 0.36 3.62 13.21
C ILE A 309 1.05 4.70 14.07
N ASP A 310 2.10 5.31 13.53
CA ASP A 310 2.86 6.37 14.19
C ASP A 310 2.17 7.75 14.12
N ASP A 311 1.36 7.98 13.08
CA ASP A 311 0.50 9.16 12.90
C ASP A 311 -0.74 9.11 13.81
N GLU A 312 -0.51 9.20 15.12
CA GLU A 312 -1.54 9.21 16.16
C GLU A 312 -2.52 10.38 16.00
N ALA A 313 -2.04 11.50 15.47
CA ALA A 313 -2.83 12.71 15.25
C ALA A 313 -3.93 12.47 14.21
N ALA A 314 -3.60 11.88 13.05
CA ALA A 314 -4.59 11.59 12.02
C ALA A 314 -5.64 10.58 12.47
N ILE A 315 -5.24 9.54 13.21
CA ILE A 315 -6.19 8.56 13.75
C ILE A 315 -7.11 9.19 14.79
N SER A 316 -6.55 10.00 15.69
CA SER A 316 -7.34 10.74 16.69
C SER A 316 -8.33 11.69 16.04
N PHE A 317 -7.91 12.38 14.97
CA PHE A 317 -8.78 13.25 14.18
C PHE A 317 -9.92 12.47 13.52
N LEU A 318 -9.63 11.36 12.85
CA LEU A 318 -10.65 10.52 12.20
C LEU A 318 -11.69 9.97 13.18
N LEU A 319 -11.26 9.48 14.34
CA LEU A 319 -12.17 8.97 15.35
C LEU A 319 -13.04 10.09 15.96
N LYS A 320 -12.48 11.30 16.11
CA LYS A 320 -13.25 12.47 16.50
C LYS A 320 -14.30 12.83 15.44
N GLU A 321 -13.98 12.72 14.16
CA GLU A 321 -14.93 12.92 13.06
C GLU A 321 -16.07 11.89 13.07
N VAL A 322 -15.81 10.64 13.44
CA VAL A 322 -16.87 9.64 13.66
C VAL A 322 -17.78 10.05 14.82
N ASN A 323 -17.21 10.49 15.95
CA ASN A 323 -17.99 10.97 17.10
C ASN A 323 -18.82 12.22 16.75
N ASN A 324 -18.26 13.15 15.98
CA ASN A 324 -18.96 14.34 15.49
C ASN A 324 -20.15 13.94 14.60
N ALA A 325 -19.94 13.01 13.66
CA ALA A 325 -21.03 12.49 12.82
C ALA A 325 -22.13 11.83 13.67
N ALA A 326 -21.76 11.07 14.71
CA ALA A 326 -22.74 10.47 15.62
C ALA A 326 -23.51 11.52 16.43
N HIS A 327 -22.83 12.58 16.86
CA HIS A 327 -23.42 13.72 17.58
C HIS A 327 -24.49 14.42 16.72
N GLU A 328 -24.17 14.75 15.47
CA GLU A 328 -25.10 15.41 14.53
C GLU A 328 -26.32 14.55 14.18
N ARG A 329 -26.17 13.23 14.25
CA ARG A 329 -27.24 12.26 13.93
C ARG A 329 -28.04 11.80 15.15
N CYS A 330 -27.71 12.30 16.34
CA CYS A 330 -28.37 11.96 17.59
C CYS A 330 -29.50 12.95 17.91
N LEU A 331 -30.64 12.42 18.36
CA LEU A 331 -31.79 13.24 18.76
C LEU A 331 -31.56 14.01 20.06
N ASP A 332 -30.63 13.54 20.89
CA ASP A 332 -30.35 14.09 22.21
C ASP A 332 -28.88 13.81 22.58
N PRO A 333 -27.95 14.63 22.04
CA PRO A 333 -26.53 14.31 22.01
C PRO A 333 -25.83 14.68 23.32
N ILE A 334 -26.22 14.04 24.42
CA ILE A 334 -25.54 14.19 25.71
C ILE A 334 -24.40 13.16 25.81
N PRO A 335 -23.13 13.60 25.89
CA PRO A 335 -21.98 12.71 26.01
C PRO A 335 -22.06 11.85 27.29
N LEU A 336 -21.41 10.69 27.23
CA LEU A 336 -21.14 9.89 28.42
C LEU A 336 -20.13 10.64 29.29
N GLU A 337 -20.34 10.64 30.61
CA GLU A 337 -19.42 11.29 31.54
C GLU A 337 -18.04 10.61 31.49
N ALA A 338 -16.97 11.42 31.47
CA ALA A 338 -15.60 10.91 31.38
C ALA A 338 -15.26 9.84 32.45
N PRO A 339 -15.65 9.96 33.72
CA PRO A 339 -15.38 8.92 34.72
C PRO A 339 -16.04 7.57 34.41
N ILE A 340 -17.24 7.58 33.81
CA ILE A 340 -17.95 6.36 33.41
C ILE A 340 -17.26 5.74 32.20
N LEU A 341 -16.91 6.57 31.21
CA LEU A 341 -16.17 6.17 30.02
C LEU A 341 -14.85 5.47 30.40
N ASP A 342 -14.05 6.11 31.25
CA ASP A 342 -12.76 5.59 31.73
C ASP A 342 -12.96 4.27 32.50
N LYS A 343 -13.99 4.19 33.34
CA LYS A 343 -14.31 2.95 34.07
C LYS A 343 -14.61 1.79 33.14
N LEU A 344 -15.41 2.00 32.10
CA LEU A 344 -15.79 0.95 31.14
C LEU A 344 -14.61 0.51 30.28
N ILE A 345 -13.78 1.46 29.83
CA ILE A 345 -12.55 1.18 29.07
C ILE A 345 -11.58 0.37 29.93
N ASN A 346 -11.32 0.80 31.16
CA ASN A 346 -10.40 0.13 32.07
C ASN A 346 -10.89 -1.28 32.43
N ALA A 347 -12.21 -1.47 32.62
CA ALA A 347 -12.79 -2.80 32.84
C ALA A 347 -12.53 -3.75 31.67
N LYS A 348 -12.64 -3.26 30.42
CA LYS A 348 -12.31 -4.07 29.24
C LYS A 348 -10.82 -4.38 29.15
N LEU A 349 -9.95 -3.39 29.39
CA LEU A 349 -8.50 -3.61 29.38
C LEU A 349 -8.05 -4.62 30.45
N ALA A 350 -8.65 -4.59 31.65
CA ALA A 350 -8.39 -5.57 32.69
C ALA A 350 -8.78 -6.99 32.24
N LYS A 351 -9.97 -7.15 31.65
CA LYS A 351 -10.44 -8.44 31.11
C LYS A 351 -9.51 -9.00 30.03
N ILE A 352 -8.98 -8.16 29.14
CA ILE A 352 -8.01 -8.57 28.12
C ILE A 352 -6.70 -9.05 28.77
N LYS A 353 -6.20 -8.32 29.77
CA LYS A 353 -4.98 -8.71 30.51
C LYS A 353 -5.13 -10.06 31.22
N GLU A 354 -6.26 -10.28 31.89
CA GLU A 354 -6.57 -11.56 32.54
C GLU A 354 -6.64 -12.71 31.54
N GLN A 355 -7.24 -12.49 30.36
CA GLN A 355 -7.29 -13.49 29.30
C GLN A 355 -5.90 -13.81 28.74
N SER A 356 -5.03 -12.80 28.59
CA SER A 356 -3.65 -12.99 28.13
C SER A 356 -2.73 -13.65 29.16
N ALA A 357 -3.04 -13.54 30.46
CA ALA A 357 -2.26 -14.16 31.54
C ALA A 357 -2.63 -15.64 31.78
N ASN A 358 -3.80 -16.07 31.29
CA ASN A 358 -4.32 -17.43 31.41
C ASN A 358 -4.11 -18.28 30.14
N MET A 359 -3.53 -17.69 29.09
CA MET A 359 -3.00 -18.37 27.90
C MET A 359 -1.48 -18.46 28.02
#